data_AF-A0ABD3BQX8-F1
#
_entry.id   AF-A0ABD3BQX8-F1
#
_cell.length_a   1.000
_cell.length_b   1.000
_cell.length_c   1.000
_cell.angle_alpha   90.00
_cell.angle_beta   90.00
_cell.angle_gamma   90.00
#
_symmetry.space_group_name_H-M   'P 1'
#
loop_
_entity.id
_entity.type
_entity.pdbx_description
1 polymer ?
#
loop_
_entity_poly.entity_id
_entity_poly.type
_entity_poly.pdbx_seq_one_letter_code
_entity_poly.pdbx_strand_id
1 'polypeptide(L)' 'MGLNLGKIRIKWFADGEIYVQLQESVRGCDVYLIQPTSPPANENIMELLVMIDACRRASAKTVTAVIPYFG' A
#
# COMPACT_ATOMS: atom_id res chain seq x y z
N MET A 1 -4.93 16.75 6.69
CA MET A 1 -6.26 16.27 6.26
C MET A 1 -6.87 15.56 7.45
N GLY A 2 -7.97 16.05 8.03
CA GLY A 2 -8.58 15.46 9.25
C GLY A 2 -9.27 14.11 9.00
N LEU A 3 -8.66 13.26 8.17
CA LEU A 3 -9.15 11.95 7.77
C LEU A 3 -8.38 10.87 8.53
N ASN A 4 -9.08 9.79 8.89
CA ASN A 4 -8.44 8.62 9.47
C ASN A 4 -7.73 7.80 8.37
N LEU A 5 -6.65 7.13 8.76
CA LEU A 5 -5.99 6.18 7.88
C LEU A 5 -6.90 4.97 7.63
N GLY A 6 -6.89 4.49 6.39
CA GLY A 6 -7.55 3.24 6.05
C GLY A 6 -6.94 2.07 6.81
N LYS A 7 -7.77 1.12 7.22
CA LYS A 7 -7.35 -0.08 7.92
C LYS A 7 -6.75 -1.06 6.92
N ILE A 8 -5.45 -1.28 7.04
CA ILE A 8 -4.71 -2.27 6.27
C ILE A 8 -3.91 -3.15 7.23
N ARG A 9 -3.88 -4.45 6.93
CA ARG A 9 -3.05 -5.41 7.64
C ARG A 9 -1.88 -5.78 6.74
N ILE A 10 -0.68 -5.50 7.22
CA ILE A 10 0.58 -5.85 6.57
C ILE A 10 1.28 -6.88 7.45
N LYS A 11 1.78 -7.96 6.85
CA LYS A 11 2.47 -9.03 7.55
C LYS A 11 3.66 -9.50 6.72
N TRP A 12 4.77 -9.77 7.40
CA TRP A 12 5.95 -10.39 6.85
C TRP A 12 5.97 -11.87 7.24
N PHE A 13 6.19 -12.73 6.25
CA PHE A 13 6.38 -14.16 6.48
C PHE A 13 7.87 -14.48 6.70
N ALA A 14 8.16 -15.65 7.27
CA ALA A 14 9.52 -16.05 7.67
C ALA A 14 10.45 -16.31 6.46
N ASP A 15 9.88 -16.48 5.27
CA ASP A 15 10.57 -16.61 3.98
C ASP A 15 10.87 -15.25 3.31
N GLY A 16 10.43 -14.14 3.92
CA GLY A 16 10.60 -12.79 3.38
C GLY A 16 9.47 -12.33 2.45
N GLU A 17 8.39 -13.11 2.31
CA GLU A 17 7.22 -12.68 1.54
C GLU A 17 6.38 -11.64 2.31
N ILE A 18 5.79 -10.70 1.57
CA ILE A 18 4.92 -9.65 2.10
C ILE A 18 3.46 -10.00 1.82
N TYR A 19 2.65 -9.95 2.88
CA TYR A 19 1.20 -10.10 2.80
C TYR A 19 0.50 -8.79 3.13
N VAL A 20 -0.37 -8.36 2.23
CA VAL A 20 -1.20 -7.16 2.40
C VAL A 20 -2.67 -7.53 2.29
N GLN A 21 -3.46 -7.07 3.27
CA GLN A 21 -4.90 -7.24 3.28
C GLN A 21 -5.59 -5.93 3.65
N LEU A 22 -6.39 -5.41 2.73
CA LEU A 22 -7.30 -4.29 2.98
C LEU A 22 -8.42 -4.77 3.92
N GLN A 23 -8.62 -4.08 5.05
CA GLN A 23 -9.67 -4.42 6.02
C GLN A 23 -10.97 -3.62 5.80
N GLU A 24 -11.02 -2.84 4.72
CA GLU A 24 -12.18 -2.07 4.30
C GLU A 24 -12.32 -2.12 2.78
N SER A 25 -13.55 -1.87 2.30
CA SER A 25 -13.82 -1.85 0.86
C SER A 25 -13.33 -0.55 0.25
N VAL A 26 -12.45 -0.65 -0.74
CA VAL A 26 -11.94 0.49 -1.54
C VAL A 26 -12.55 0.56 -2.94
N ARG A 27 -13.59 -0.24 -3.21
CA ARG A 27 -14.23 -0.33 -4.53
C ARG A 27 -14.77 1.03 -4.97
N GLY A 28 -14.32 1.50 -6.14
CA GLY A 28 -14.74 2.78 -6.72
C GLY A 28 -14.16 4.01 -6.01
N CYS A 29 -13.31 3.84 -5.00
CA CYS A 29 -12.68 4.93 -4.27
C CYS A 29 -11.38 5.37 -4.94
N ASP A 30 -11.01 6.63 -4.71
CA ASP A 30 -9.69 7.16 -5.01
C ASP A 30 -8.79 6.88 -3.78
N VAL A 31 -7.80 6.01 -3.96
CA VAL A 31 -6.89 5.55 -2.91
C VAL A 31 -5.57 6.29 -3.00
N TYR A 32 -5.07 6.77 -1.87
CA TYR A 32 -3.78 7.41 -1.75
C TYR A 32 -2.88 6.55 -0.87
N LEU A 33 -1.81 5.99 -1.45
CA LEU A 33 -0.81 5.19 -0.75
C LEU A 33 0.39 6.08 -0.45
N ILE A 34 0.65 6.32 0.84
CA ILE A 34 1.76 7.18 1.26
C ILE A 34 2.87 6.27 1.79
N GLN A 35 3.93 6.08 1.00
CA GLN A 35 5.05 5.22 1.38
C GLN A 35 6.37 5.80 0.86
N PRO A 36 7.36 6.10 1.73
CA PRO A 36 8.71 6.45 1.29
C PRO A 36 9.48 5.21 0.85
N THR A 37 10.45 5.35 -0.05
CA THR A 37 11.34 4.26 -0.47
C THR A 37 12.73 4.34 0.20
N SER A 38 12.78 4.80 1.44
CA SER A 38 14.03 4.88 2.23
C SER A 38 14.59 3.48 2.55
N PRO A 39 15.85 3.35 3.01
CA PRO A 39 16.40 2.05 3.41
C PRO A 39 15.54 1.37 4.49
N PRO A 40 15.18 0.08 4.33
CA PRO A 40 15.49 -0.83 3.23
C PRO A 40 14.63 -0.57 1.97
N ALA A 41 15.24 -0.06 0.90
CA ALA A 41 14.52 0.43 -0.28
C ALA A 41 13.75 -0.68 -1.02
N ASN A 42 14.36 -1.85 -1.17
CA ASN A 42 13.75 -2.98 -1.90
C ASN A 42 12.48 -3.48 -1.20
N GLU A 43 12.51 -3.57 0.13
CA GLU A 43 11.37 -3.99 0.96
C GLU A 43 10.23 -2.98 0.86
N ASN A 44 10.54 -1.68 0.98
CA ASN A 44 9.55 -0.61 0.87
C ASN A 44 8.92 -0.52 -0.52
N ILE A 45 9.71 -0.74 -1.58
CA ILE A 45 9.20 -0.79 -2.97
C ILE A 45 8.29 -2.01 -3.14
N MET A 46 8.71 -3.19 -2.67
CA MET A 46 7.89 -4.41 -2.77
C MET A 46 6.57 -4.26 -2.00
N GLU A 47 6.60 -3.71 -0.79
CA GLU A 47 5.40 -3.44 0.00
C GLU A 47 4.44 -2.52 -0.76
N LEU A 48 4.94 -1.42 -1.34
CA LEU A 48 4.14 -0.49 -2.14
C LEU A 48 3.51 -1.18 -3.36
N LEU A 49 4.27 -2.00 -4.09
CA LEU A 49 3.76 -2.72 -5.26
C LEU A 49 2.66 -3.72 -4.89
N VAL A 50 2.82 -4.46 -3.78
CA VAL A 50 1.81 -5.39 -3.28
C VAL A 50 0.55 -4.64 -2.82
N MET A 51 0.70 -3.49 -2.15
CA MET A 51 -0.45 -2.63 -1.79
C MET A 51 -1.20 -2.13 -3.03
N ILE A 52 -0.49 -1.67 -4.07
CA ILE A 52 -1.09 -1.23 -5.32
C ILE A 52 -1.88 -2.37 -5.97
N ASP A 53 -1.30 -3.58 -6.03
CA ASP A 53 -1.97 -4.73 -6.61
C ASP A 53 -3.22 -5.12 -5.80
N ALA A 54 -3.16 -5.09 -4.47
CA ALA A 54 -4.31 -5.33 -3.59
C ALA A 54 -5.44 -4.31 -3.84
N CYS A 55 -5.13 -3.02 -3.94
CA CYS A 55 -6.11 -1.97 -4.25
C CYS A 55 -6.73 -2.15 -5.63
N ARG A 56 -5.92 -2.50 -6.64
CA ARG A 56 -6.38 -2.75 -8.01
C ARG A 56 -7.33 -3.95 -8.06
N ARG A 57 -6.99 -5.06 -7.41
CA ARG A 57 -7.88 -6.25 -7.30
C ARG A 57 -9.16 -5.96 -6.53
N ALA A 58 -9.11 -5.08 -5.54
CA ALA A 58 -10.28 -4.60 -4.82
C ALA A 58 -11.16 -3.60 -5.62
N SER A 59 -10.83 -3.35 -6.90
CA SER A 59 -11.56 -2.45 -7.80
C SER A 59 -11.55 -0.99 -7.35
N ALA A 60 -10.43 -0.51 -6.78
CA ALA A 60 -10.21 0.92 -6.60
C ALA A 60 -10.33 1.66 -7.95
N LYS A 61 -10.92 2.86 -7.94
CA LYS A 61 -11.09 3.67 -9.15
C LYS A 61 -9.75 4.25 -9.59
N THR A 62 -9.02 4.81 -8.63
CA THR A 62 -7.70 5.42 -8.83
C THR A 62 -6.80 4.99 -7.68
N VAL A 63 -5.54 4.66 -7.97
CA VAL A 63 -4.52 4.40 -6.95
C VAL A 63 -3.39 5.38 -7.17
N THR A 64 -3.26 6.35 -6.27
CA THR A 64 -2.21 7.38 -6.29
C THR A 64 -1.13 7.01 -5.30
N ALA A 65 0.08 6.70 -5.77
CA ALA A 65 1.24 6.54 -4.91
C ALA A 65 1.87 7.90 -4.60
N VAL A 66 1.90 8.29 -3.33
CA VAL A 66 2.57 9.47 -2.82
C VAL A 66 3.87 8.99 -2.18
N ILE A 67 5.00 9.29 -2.83
CA ILE A 67 6.32 8.85 -2.38
C ILE A 67 7.11 10.09 -1.94
N PRO A 68 7.16 10.43 -0.63
CA PRO A 68 7.79 11.66 -0.16
C PRO A 68 9.30 11.69 -0.36
N TYR A 69 9.93 10.52 -0.34
CA TYR A 69 11.34 10.32 -0.63
C TYR A 69 11.45 9.13 -1.58
N PHE A 70 11.79 9.46 -2.83
CA PHE A 70 12.13 8.48 -3.85
C PHE A 70 13.65 8.47 -3.93
N GLY A 71 14.25 7.35 -3.52
CA GLY A 71 15.70 7.17 -3.32
C GLY A 71 16.52 7.49 -4.56
#